data_AF-A0A1E5WJ17-F1
#
_entry.id   AF-A0A1E5WJ17-F1
#
_cell.length_a   1.000
_cell.length_b   1.000
_cell.length_c   1.000
_cell.angle_alpha   90.00
_cell.angle_beta   90.00
_cell.angle_gamma   90.00
#
_symmetry.space_group_name_H-M   'P 1'
#
loop_
_entity.id
_entity.type
_entity.pdbx_description
1 polymer ?
#
loop_
_entity_poly.entity_id
_entity_poly.type
_entity_poly.pdbx_seq_one_letter_code
_entity_poly.pdbx_strand_id
1 'polypeptide(L)'
;MQMTEAIKRYNSLEKRPFAIPHCWAALKDEPKWWDLQENRTAGAQGYDGTLPDADDVSKSNDASSRAQKRSMGCEAAKESQKRASSSSACQSEEYVSKMSEICLQQTIFWSEANGEMNQRLDMLVQLDREKTDIQRKKVASLEKQVAMQEKKLLLEEGKEEERILAINLDTLNPLQRAVIERKQKAIYARWCTNE
;
A
#
# COMPACT_ATOMS: atom_id res chain seq x y z
N MET A 1 15.32 1.01 -11.76
CA MET A 1 14.15 1.55 -12.53
C MET A 1 12.94 1.65 -11.60
N GLN A 2 12.24 2.79 -11.54
CA GLN A 2 11.04 2.94 -10.68
C GLN A 2 9.84 2.18 -11.26
N MET A 3 8.89 1.75 -10.42
CA MET A 3 7.75 0.90 -10.83
C MET A 3 6.87 1.56 -11.90
N THR A 4 6.64 2.87 -11.78
CA THR A 4 5.87 3.67 -12.75
C THR A 4 6.52 3.69 -14.13
N GLU A 5 7.86 3.74 -14.17
CA GLU A 5 8.63 3.68 -15.41
C GLU A 5 8.57 2.29 -16.04
N ALA A 6 8.63 1.23 -15.23
CA ALA A 6 8.50 -0.15 -15.69
C ALA A 6 7.12 -0.43 -16.32
N ILE A 7 6.04 0.02 -15.65
CA ILE A 7 4.67 -0.09 -16.15
C ILE A 7 4.52 0.65 -17.48
N LYS A 8 5.08 1.86 -17.58
CA LYS A 8 5.02 2.67 -18.81
C LYS A 8 5.75 1.99 -19.97
N ARG A 9 6.92 1.38 -19.73
CA ARG A 9 7.65 0.61 -20.75
C ARG A 9 6.89 -0.63 -21.17
N TYR A 10 6.35 -1.40 -20.23
CA TYR A 10 5.57 -2.60 -20.54
C TYR A 10 4.33 -2.27 -21.38
N ASN A 11 3.53 -1.29 -20.95
CA ASN A 11 2.33 -0.86 -21.68
C ASN A 11 2.64 -0.25 -23.06
N SER A 12 3.87 0.19 -23.31
CA SER A 12 4.30 0.67 -24.63
C SER A 12 4.65 -0.46 -25.60
N LEU A 13 4.99 -1.65 -25.08
CA LEU A 13 5.37 -2.84 -25.85
C LEU A 13 4.20 -3.82 -25.99
N GLU A 14 3.40 -3.94 -24.93
CA GLU A 14 2.28 -4.88 -24.82
C GLU A 14 0.95 -4.13 -24.69
N LYS A 15 -0.07 -4.60 -25.41
CA LYS A 15 -1.44 -4.05 -25.33
C LYS A 15 -2.21 -4.51 -24.08
N ARG A 16 -1.57 -5.28 -23.19
CA ARG A 16 -2.16 -5.83 -21.98
C ARG A 16 -1.71 -5.03 -20.76
N PRO A 17 -2.57 -4.86 -19.75
CA PRO A 17 -2.18 -4.16 -18.53
C PRO A 17 -1.10 -4.94 -17.77
N PHE A 18 -0.15 -4.23 -17.18
CA PHE A 18 0.91 -4.81 -16.36
C PHE A 18 0.32 -5.56 -15.16
N ALA A 19 0.23 -6.89 -15.30
CA ALA A 19 -0.55 -7.72 -14.38
C ALA A 19 0.14 -7.98 -13.04
N ILE A 20 1.45 -7.69 -12.90
CA ILE A 20 2.21 -8.12 -11.72
C ILE A 20 3.14 -7.02 -11.15
N PRO A 21 2.59 -5.87 -10.73
CA PRO A 21 3.37 -4.78 -10.14
C PRO A 21 4.11 -5.17 -8.87
N HIS A 22 3.51 -6.02 -8.04
CA HIS A 22 4.15 -6.48 -6.80
C HIS A 22 5.41 -7.31 -7.07
N CYS A 23 5.36 -8.26 -8.01
CA CYS A 23 6.51 -9.10 -8.33
C CYS A 23 7.64 -8.29 -8.99
N TRP A 24 7.31 -7.27 -9.78
CA TRP A 24 8.33 -6.34 -10.28
C TRP A 24 9.03 -5.58 -9.13
N ALA A 25 8.29 -5.11 -8.14
CA ALA A 25 8.86 -4.41 -6.99
C ALA A 25 9.85 -5.29 -6.21
N ALA A 26 9.57 -6.59 -6.11
CA ALA A 26 10.38 -7.56 -5.37
C ALA A 26 11.59 -8.05 -6.17
N LEU A 27 11.48 -8.19 -7.50
CA LEU A 27 12.51 -8.83 -8.33
C LEU A 27 13.43 -7.85 -9.07
N LYS A 28 13.09 -6.56 -9.14
CA LYS A 28 13.85 -5.55 -9.92
C LYS A 28 15.30 -5.36 -9.48
N ASP A 29 15.63 -5.72 -8.24
CA ASP A 29 16.96 -5.52 -7.64
C ASP A 29 17.73 -6.85 -7.52
N GLU A 30 17.20 -7.95 -8.05
CA GLU A 30 17.87 -9.25 -8.05
C GLU A 30 19.10 -9.23 -8.99
N PRO A 31 20.29 -9.69 -8.54
CA PRO A 31 21.56 -9.59 -9.27
C PRO A 31 21.54 -10.30 -10.62
N LYS A 32 20.73 -11.35 -10.75
CA LYS A 32 20.56 -12.17 -11.95
C LYS A 32 20.14 -11.34 -13.18
N TRP A 33 19.44 -10.23 -12.97
CA TRP A 33 18.96 -9.36 -14.05
C TRP A 33 19.98 -8.30 -14.46
N TRP A 34 20.87 -7.89 -13.55
CA TRP A 34 21.98 -6.98 -13.84
C TRP A 34 23.04 -7.67 -14.70
N ASP A 35 23.35 -8.94 -14.41
CA ASP A 35 24.32 -9.74 -15.19
C ASP A 35 23.86 -9.95 -16.65
N LEU A 36 22.57 -10.16 -16.88
CA LEU A 36 21.98 -10.28 -18.22
C LEU A 36 22.07 -8.97 -19.01
N GLN A 37 22.03 -7.81 -18.34
CA GLN A 37 22.13 -6.51 -18.97
C GLN A 37 23.58 -6.15 -19.30
N GLU A 38 24.55 -6.47 -18.42
CA GLU A 38 25.98 -6.32 -18.73
C GLU A 38 26.41 -7.21 -19.89
N ASN A 39 25.93 -8.46 -19.95
CA ASN A 39 26.25 -9.36 -21.06
C ASN A 39 25.65 -8.91 -22.41
N ARG A 40 24.52 -8.19 -22.38
CA ARG A 40 23.92 -7.60 -23.59
C ARG A 40 24.64 -6.34 -24.06
N THR A 41 25.24 -5.60 -23.13
CA THR A 41 26.00 -4.38 -23.44
C THR A 41 27.44 -4.71 -23.86
N ALA A 42 27.99 -5.84 -23.39
CA ALA A 42 29.26 -6.40 -23.82
C ALA A 42 29.21 -7.12 -25.20
N GLY A 43 28.01 -7.48 -25.67
CA GLY A 43 27.82 -8.22 -26.93
C GLY A 43 27.62 -7.37 -28.19
N ALA A 44 27.68 -6.03 -28.10
CA ALA A 44 27.47 -5.13 -29.23
C ALA A 44 28.77 -4.83 -30.00
N GLN A 45 29.53 -5.86 -30.39
CA GLN A 45 30.51 -5.72 -31.47
C GLN A 45 30.84 -7.07 -32.12
N GLY A 46 30.27 -7.28 -33.31
CA GLY A 46 30.81 -8.18 -34.33
C GLY A 46 30.27 -9.61 -34.36
N TYR A 47 29.19 -9.86 -35.09
CA TYR A 47 29.28 -10.53 -36.39
C TYR A 47 27.96 -10.43 -37.17
N ASP A 48 28.12 -10.46 -38.48
CA ASP A 48 27.21 -10.11 -39.56
C ASP A 48 26.48 -11.34 -40.13
N GLY A 49 25.28 -11.11 -40.69
CA GLY A 49 24.51 -11.92 -41.65
C GLY A 49 24.16 -13.37 -41.27
N THR A 50 22.90 -13.81 -41.17
CA THR A 50 21.94 -13.83 -42.29
C THR A 50 20.55 -14.24 -41.76
N LEU A 51 19.52 -13.45 -42.06
CA LEU A 51 18.10 -13.80 -41.92
C LEU A 51 17.67 -14.74 -43.09
N PRO A 52 16.71 -15.64 -42.90
CA PRO A 52 15.39 -15.39 -43.50
C PRO A 52 14.27 -15.78 -42.51
N ASP A 53 13.46 -14.82 -42.07
CA ASP A 53 12.19 -14.36 -42.66
C ASP A 53 11.12 -15.44 -42.81
N ALA A 54 9.94 -15.06 -42.32
CA ALA A 54 8.78 -15.89 -42.10
C ALA A 54 7.76 -15.71 -43.23
N ASP A 55 7.13 -16.79 -43.66
CA ASP A 55 5.70 -16.83 -44.05
C ASP A 55 5.32 -18.31 -44.30
N ASP A 56 4.39 -18.85 -43.53
CA ASP A 56 2.95 -18.96 -43.83
C ASP A 56 2.61 -20.29 -44.54
N VAL A 57 1.84 -21.13 -43.85
CA VAL A 57 0.62 -21.81 -44.34
C VAL A 57 0.24 -22.96 -43.42
N SER A 58 -0.93 -22.80 -42.79
CA SER A 58 -1.75 -23.92 -42.34
C SER A 58 -2.40 -24.60 -43.55
N LYS A 59 -2.15 -25.90 -43.80
CA LYS A 59 -3.20 -26.89 -44.15
C LYS A 59 -2.68 -28.31 -44.40
N SER A 60 -3.44 -29.26 -43.84
CA SER A 60 -3.94 -30.49 -44.46
C SER A 60 -2.97 -31.63 -44.84
N ASN A 61 -3.13 -32.75 -44.11
CA ASN A 61 -3.48 -34.08 -44.63
C ASN A 61 -3.00 -34.46 -46.04
N ASP A 62 -2.04 -35.40 -46.16
CA ASP A 62 -2.29 -36.77 -46.65
C ASP A 62 -1.00 -37.62 -46.61
N ALA A 63 -1.19 -38.92 -46.61
CA ALA A 63 -0.20 -39.98 -46.56
C ALA A 63 0.84 -39.92 -47.69
N SER A 64 2.11 -40.16 -47.35
CA SER A 64 2.97 -41.04 -48.15
C SER A 64 4.19 -41.48 -47.36
N SER A 65 4.45 -42.77 -47.49
CA SER A 65 5.50 -43.56 -46.89
C SER A 65 6.90 -43.13 -47.33
N ARG A 66 7.80 -42.95 -46.36
CA ARG A 66 9.23 -43.17 -46.59
C ARG A 66 9.85 -43.82 -45.36
N ALA A 67 10.12 -45.12 -45.52
CA ALA A 67 10.84 -45.95 -44.59
C ALA A 67 12.24 -45.37 -44.31
N GLN A 68 12.39 -44.63 -43.21
CA GLN A 68 13.70 -44.39 -42.61
C GLN A 68 14.01 -45.55 -41.66
N LYS A 69 14.82 -46.47 -42.20
CA LYS A 69 15.47 -47.60 -41.52
C LYS A 69 16.05 -47.13 -40.17
N ARG A 70 15.40 -47.50 -39.06
CA ARG A 70 15.99 -47.34 -37.73
C ARG A 70 17.19 -48.28 -37.62
N SER A 71 18.33 -47.77 -37.15
CA SER A 71 19.52 -48.58 -36.95
C SER A 71 19.24 -49.68 -35.92
N MET A 72 19.65 -50.90 -36.27
CA MET A 72 19.53 -52.17 -35.52
C MET A 72 20.16 -52.18 -34.11
N GLY A 73 20.61 -51.03 -33.59
CA GLY A 73 21.33 -50.91 -32.32
C GLY A 73 20.52 -50.34 -31.14
N CYS A 74 19.24 -50.00 -31.31
CA CYS A 74 18.47 -49.28 -30.29
C CYS A 74 17.54 -50.18 -29.43
N GLU A 75 17.22 -51.39 -29.89
CA GLU A 75 16.25 -52.27 -29.21
C GLU A 75 16.87 -53.00 -28.00
N ALA A 76 18.16 -53.34 -28.02
CA ALA A 76 18.82 -54.03 -26.91
C ALA A 76 18.97 -53.14 -25.65
N ALA A 77 19.08 -51.82 -25.83
CA ALA A 77 19.15 -50.87 -24.71
C ALA A 77 17.80 -50.63 -24.03
N LYS A 78 16.67 -50.89 -24.71
CA LYS A 78 15.33 -50.79 -24.13
C LYS A 78 14.95 -52.04 -23.32
N GLU A 79 15.45 -53.21 -23.70
CA GLU A 79 15.20 -54.47 -22.98
C GLU A 79 15.90 -54.47 -21.60
N SER A 80 17.13 -53.95 -21.52
CA SER A 80 17.86 -53.84 -20.24
C SER A 80 17.29 -52.75 -19.32
N GLN A 81 16.67 -51.70 -19.87
CA GLN A 81 16.01 -50.66 -19.09
C GLN A 81 14.74 -51.16 -18.37
N LYS A 82 14.04 -52.17 -18.92
CA LYS A 82 12.86 -52.78 -18.29
C LYS A 82 13.19 -53.70 -17.11
N ARG A 83 14.39 -54.27 -17.07
CA ARG A 83 14.85 -55.13 -15.95
C ARG A 83 15.45 -54.33 -14.78
N ALA A 84 15.74 -53.04 -14.97
CA ALA A 84 16.23 -52.15 -13.90
C ALA A 84 15.10 -51.36 -13.21
N SER A 85 13.86 -51.42 -13.70
CA SER A 85 12.76 -50.58 -13.21
C SER A 85 12.24 -50.95 -11.82
N SER A 86 12.66 -52.07 -11.23
CA SER A 86 12.21 -52.48 -9.90
C SER A 86 12.94 -51.80 -8.74
N SER A 87 14.04 -51.07 -8.97
CA SER A 87 14.69 -50.22 -7.94
C SER A 87 14.37 -48.72 -8.09
N SER A 88 13.71 -48.33 -9.18
CA SER A 88 13.39 -46.93 -9.51
C SER A 88 12.12 -46.42 -8.82
N ALA A 89 11.20 -47.30 -8.40
CA ALA A 89 9.97 -46.90 -7.74
C ALA A 89 10.26 -46.27 -6.36
N CYS A 90 11.19 -46.86 -5.59
CA CYS A 90 11.61 -46.36 -4.27
C CYS A 90 12.24 -44.95 -4.33
N GLN A 91 13.04 -44.64 -5.36
CA GLN A 91 13.65 -43.31 -5.51
C GLN A 91 12.63 -42.21 -5.85
N SER A 92 11.55 -42.56 -6.56
CA SER A 92 10.49 -41.60 -6.92
C SER A 92 9.63 -41.21 -5.71
N GLU A 93 9.38 -42.16 -4.80
CA GLU A 93 8.59 -41.94 -3.60
C GLU A 93 9.36 -41.10 -2.57
N GLU A 94 10.66 -41.37 -2.40
CA GLU A 94 11.56 -40.53 -1.59
C GLU A 94 11.65 -39.09 -2.14
N TYR A 95 11.74 -38.92 -3.46
CA TYR A 95 11.75 -37.61 -4.10
C TYR A 95 10.45 -36.84 -3.89
N VAL A 96 9.30 -37.49 -4.08
CA VAL A 96 7.98 -36.87 -3.87
C VAL A 96 7.78 -36.52 -2.39
N SER A 97 8.19 -37.40 -1.47
CA SER A 97 8.15 -37.15 -0.04
C SER A 97 9.01 -35.93 0.35
N LYS A 98 10.24 -35.85 -0.17
CA LYS A 98 11.13 -34.69 0.05
C LYS A 98 10.57 -33.39 -0.53
N MET A 99 9.96 -33.44 -1.71
CA MET A 99 9.33 -32.25 -2.30
C MET A 99 8.11 -31.79 -1.49
N SER A 100 7.30 -32.74 -1.01
CA SER A 100 6.20 -32.45 -0.09
C SER A 100 6.70 -31.81 1.20
N GLU A 101 7.79 -32.33 1.78
CA GLU A 101 8.42 -31.77 2.97
C GLU A 101 8.92 -30.33 2.73
N ILE A 102 9.58 -30.07 1.60
CA ILE A 102 10.02 -28.72 1.22
C ILE A 102 8.83 -27.76 1.08
N CYS A 103 7.75 -28.18 0.43
CA CYS A 103 6.52 -27.38 0.30
C CYS A 103 5.89 -27.05 1.66
N LEU A 104 5.88 -28.00 2.59
CA LEU A 104 5.38 -27.80 3.95
C LEU A 104 6.27 -26.84 4.74
N GLN A 105 7.59 -27.02 4.71
CA GLN A 105 8.54 -26.12 5.36
C GLN A 105 8.40 -24.68 4.83
N GLN A 106 8.28 -24.53 3.51
CA GLN A 106 8.05 -23.24 2.88
C GLN A 106 6.73 -22.62 3.36
N THR A 107 5.65 -23.39 3.42
CA THR A 107 4.35 -22.92 3.90
C THR A 107 4.40 -22.48 5.36
N ILE A 108 5.08 -23.24 6.22
CA ILE A 108 5.27 -22.90 7.64
C ILE A 108 6.03 -21.58 7.75
N PHE A 109 7.17 -21.45 7.05
CA PHE A 109 7.97 -20.23 7.06
C PHE A 109 7.16 -18.98 6.63
N TRP A 110 6.40 -19.08 5.54
CA TRP A 110 5.55 -17.98 5.09
C TRP A 110 4.43 -17.67 6.10
N SER A 111 3.83 -18.70 6.70
CA SER A 111 2.76 -18.52 7.69
C SER A 111 3.26 -17.84 8.97
N GLU A 112 4.48 -18.17 9.41
CA GLU A 112 5.12 -17.59 10.58
C GLU A 112 5.52 -16.13 10.32
N ALA A 113 6.18 -15.86 9.19
CA ALA A 113 6.52 -14.50 8.78
C ALA A 113 5.28 -13.61 8.63
N ASN A 114 4.19 -14.16 8.07
CA ASN A 114 2.91 -13.46 7.96
C ASN A 114 2.26 -13.26 9.34
N GLY A 115 2.39 -14.22 10.25
CA GLY A 115 1.94 -14.12 11.63
C GLY A 115 2.60 -12.97 12.38
N GLU A 116 3.93 -12.84 12.30
CA GLU A 116 4.64 -11.70 12.89
C GLU A 116 4.23 -10.37 12.27
N MET A 117 4.03 -10.32 10.95
CA MET A 117 3.58 -9.11 10.27
C MET A 117 2.18 -8.69 10.74
N ASN A 118 1.27 -9.65 10.91
CA ASN A 118 -0.06 -9.40 11.44
C ASN A 118 0.00 -8.88 12.89
N GLN A 119 0.86 -9.45 13.74
CA GLN A 119 1.07 -8.93 15.10
C GLN A 119 1.57 -7.48 15.10
N ARG A 120 2.52 -7.14 14.22
CA ARG A 120 2.99 -5.75 14.06
C ARG A 120 1.86 -4.81 13.60
N LEU A 121 1.01 -5.28 12.68
CA LEU A 121 -0.14 -4.52 12.22
C LEU A 121 -1.18 -4.30 13.33
N ASP A 122 -1.48 -5.33 14.12
CA ASP A 122 -2.39 -5.25 15.26
C ASP A 122 -1.88 -4.24 16.31
N MET A 123 -0.58 -4.27 16.62
CA MET A 123 0.03 -3.27 17.50
C MET A 123 -0.10 -1.85 16.94
N LEU A 124 0.12 -1.66 15.63
CA LEU A 124 -0.02 -0.35 14.99
C LEU A 124 -1.46 0.17 15.07
N VAL A 125 -2.44 -0.71 14.82
CA VAL A 125 -3.87 -0.36 14.95
C VAL A 125 -4.21 0.01 16.38
N GLN A 126 -3.67 -0.69 17.38
CA GLN A 126 -3.90 -0.37 18.78
C GLN A 126 -3.32 1.00 19.15
N LEU A 127 -2.08 1.29 18.74
CA LEU A 127 -1.45 2.59 18.98
C LEU A 127 -2.22 3.73 18.31
N ASP A 128 -2.73 3.52 17.09
CA ASP A 128 -3.54 4.52 16.40
C ASP A 128 -4.86 4.77 17.13
N ARG A 129 -5.52 3.72 17.63
CA ARG A 129 -6.73 3.87 18.47
C ARG A 129 -6.44 4.70 19.72
N GLU A 130 -5.41 4.34 20.47
CA GLU A 130 -4.99 5.06 21.68
C GLU A 130 -4.66 6.52 21.38
N LYS A 131 -3.95 6.79 20.29
CA LYS A 131 -3.64 8.14 19.82
C LYS A 131 -4.92 8.92 19.51
N THR A 132 -5.89 8.32 18.82
CA THR A 132 -7.17 8.99 18.53
C THR A 132 -7.98 9.26 19.80
N ASP A 133 -7.94 8.35 20.79
CA ASP A 133 -8.61 8.53 22.08
C ASP A 133 -7.97 9.67 22.88
N ILE A 134 -6.64 9.75 22.91
CA ILE A 134 -5.91 10.85 23.56
C ILE A 134 -6.25 12.18 22.89
N GLN A 135 -6.27 12.23 21.56
CA GLN A 135 -6.65 13.43 20.81
C GLN A 135 -8.09 13.85 21.11
N ARG A 136 -9.05 12.92 21.12
CA ARG A 136 -10.45 13.20 21.49
C ARG A 136 -10.57 13.75 22.91
N LYS A 137 -9.87 13.14 23.88
CA LYS A 137 -9.85 13.63 25.27
C LYS A 137 -9.22 15.03 25.39
N LYS A 138 -8.16 15.30 24.63
CA LYS A 138 -7.51 16.62 24.60
C LYS A 138 -8.46 17.69 24.05
N VAL A 139 -9.14 17.40 22.94
CA VAL A 139 -10.13 18.32 22.35
C VAL A 139 -11.27 18.58 23.33
N ALA A 140 -11.86 17.53 23.92
CA ALA A 140 -12.92 17.69 24.91
C ALA A 140 -12.50 18.50 26.15
N SER A 141 -11.23 18.39 26.57
CA SER A 141 -10.68 19.20 27.67
C SER A 141 -10.55 20.68 27.28
N LEU A 142 -10.04 20.96 26.07
CA LEU A 142 -9.91 22.32 25.55
C LEU A 142 -11.28 22.97 25.36
N GLU A 143 -12.27 22.25 24.82
CA GLU A 143 -13.64 22.74 24.68
C GLU A 143 -14.24 23.13 26.03
N LYS A 144 -14.05 22.30 27.07
CA LYS A 144 -14.48 22.63 28.44
C LYS A 144 -13.77 23.86 28.99
N GLN A 145 -12.49 24.04 28.70
CA GLN A 145 -11.74 25.21 29.12
C GLN A 145 -12.23 26.48 28.43
N VAL A 146 -12.48 26.42 27.11
CA VAL A 146 -13.05 27.53 26.34
C VAL A 146 -14.44 27.87 26.85
N ALA A 147 -15.33 26.90 27.02
CA ALA A 147 -16.67 27.13 27.57
C ALA A 147 -16.63 27.73 28.99
N MET A 148 -15.65 27.34 29.83
CA MET A 148 -15.44 27.95 31.14
C MET A 148 -14.96 29.40 31.02
N GLN A 149 -14.06 29.69 30.09
CA GLN A 149 -13.57 31.05 29.83
C GLN A 149 -14.68 31.95 29.29
N GLU A 150 -15.49 31.48 28.35
CA GLU A 150 -16.65 32.20 27.82
C GLU A 150 -17.65 32.53 28.91
N LYS A 151 -18.01 31.56 29.78
CA LYS A 151 -18.89 31.82 30.92
C LYS A 151 -18.32 32.84 31.90
N LYS A 152 -17.00 32.82 32.14
CA LYS A 152 -16.33 33.82 32.98
C LYS A 152 -16.37 35.21 32.35
N LEU A 153 -16.16 35.30 31.03
CA LEU A 153 -16.22 36.54 30.28
C LEU A 153 -17.63 37.13 30.34
N LEU A 154 -18.67 36.33 30.05
CA LEU A 154 -20.07 36.75 30.15
C LEU A 154 -20.44 37.23 31.56
N LEU A 155 -19.97 36.53 32.59
CA LEU A 155 -20.22 36.94 33.97
C LEU A 155 -19.53 38.27 34.32
N GLU A 156 -18.32 38.51 33.80
CA GLU A 156 -17.59 39.76 34.02
C GLU A 156 -18.22 40.92 33.23
N GLU A 157 -18.68 40.68 32.00
CA GLU A 157 -19.45 41.65 31.22
C GLU A 157 -20.73 42.05 31.96
N GLY A 158 -21.49 41.07 32.48
CA GLY A 158 -22.69 41.35 33.26
C GLY A 158 -22.42 42.21 34.51
N LYS A 159 -21.30 41.93 35.22
CA LYS A 159 -20.88 42.75 36.37
C LYS A 159 -20.46 44.16 35.98
N GLU A 160 -19.79 44.34 34.84
CA GLU A 160 -19.44 45.69 34.34
C GLU A 160 -20.68 46.45 33.89
N GLU A 161 -21.64 45.80 33.23
CA GLU A 161 -22.93 46.41 32.87
C GLU A 161 -23.71 46.85 34.12
N GLU A 162 -23.78 46.00 35.15
CA GLU A 162 -24.39 46.34 36.43
C GLU A 162 -23.66 47.51 37.11
N ARG A 163 -22.32 47.51 37.10
CA ARG A 163 -21.51 48.64 37.61
C ARG A 163 -21.81 49.93 36.84
N ILE A 164 -21.92 49.89 35.51
CA ILE A 164 -22.24 51.06 34.69
C ILE A 164 -23.66 51.58 34.99
N LEU A 165 -24.63 50.69 35.18
CA LEU A 165 -26.00 51.05 35.55
C LEU A 165 -26.08 51.65 36.96
N ALA A 166 -25.25 51.17 37.90
CA ALA A 166 -25.22 51.66 39.27
C ALA A 166 -24.55 53.04 39.44
N ILE A 167 -23.86 53.56 38.42
CA ILE A 167 -23.22 54.89 38.50
C ILE A 167 -24.27 56.00 38.47
N ASN A 168 -24.27 56.82 39.52
CA ASN A 168 -25.10 58.02 39.61
C ASN A 168 -24.60 59.13 38.68
N LEU A 169 -25.48 59.66 37.83
CA LEU A 169 -25.15 60.68 36.82
C LEU A 169 -24.88 62.07 37.42
N ASP A 170 -25.45 62.38 38.59
CA ASP A 170 -25.35 63.69 39.22
C ASP A 170 -23.97 63.98 39.82
N THR A 171 -23.25 62.93 40.22
CA THR A 171 -21.91 63.01 40.81
C THR A 171 -20.80 63.20 39.76
N LEU A 172 -21.12 63.08 38.47
CA LEU A 172 -20.15 63.10 37.38
C LEU A 172 -20.05 64.46 36.68
N ASN A 173 -18.86 64.73 36.12
CA ASN A 173 -18.61 65.88 35.23
C ASN A 173 -19.56 65.82 34.01
N PRO A 174 -20.10 66.97 33.51
CA PRO A 174 -21.00 67.01 32.35
C PRO A 174 -20.56 66.18 31.12
N LEU A 175 -19.27 66.14 30.80
CA LEU A 175 -18.78 65.33 29.67
C LEU A 175 -18.84 63.83 29.96
N GLN A 176 -18.48 63.41 31.18
CA GLN A 176 -18.55 62.01 31.60
C GLN A 176 -20.00 61.53 31.72
N ARG A 177 -20.89 62.40 32.19
CA ARG A 177 -22.34 62.16 32.27
C ARG A 177 -22.92 61.74 30.92
N ALA A 178 -22.64 62.51 29.86
CA ALA A 178 -23.12 62.21 28.51
C ALA A 178 -22.60 60.86 27.96
N VAL A 179 -21.40 60.43 28.38
CA VAL A 179 -20.82 59.14 27.98
C VAL A 179 -21.50 57.98 28.73
N ILE A 180 -21.62 58.08 30.05
CA ILE A 180 -22.25 57.03 30.87
C ILE A 180 -23.73 56.89 30.54
N GLU A 181 -24.46 58.00 30.35
CA GLU A 181 -25.87 57.97 29.95
C GLU A 181 -26.07 57.22 28.62
N ARG A 182 -25.19 57.48 27.64
CA ARG A 182 -25.23 56.75 26.35
C ARG A 182 -24.96 55.26 26.55
N LYS A 183 -24.02 54.89 27.42
CA LYS A 183 -23.72 53.48 27.74
C LYS A 183 -24.89 52.80 28.45
N GLN A 184 -25.49 53.44 29.44
CA GLN A 184 -26.66 52.92 30.18
C GLN A 184 -27.84 52.70 29.22
N LYS A 185 -28.14 53.66 28.34
CA LYS A 185 -29.17 53.52 27.30
C LYS A 185 -28.89 52.35 26.35
N ALA A 186 -27.63 52.16 25.95
CA ALA A 186 -27.25 51.04 25.08
C ALA A 186 -27.36 49.68 25.77
N ILE A 187 -27.00 49.58 27.05
CA ILE A 187 -27.19 48.37 27.87
C ILE A 187 -28.68 48.05 27.99
N TYR A 188 -29.49 49.04 28.37
CA TYR A 188 -30.94 48.88 28.50
C TYR A 188 -31.59 48.42 27.19
N ALA A 189 -31.22 49.03 26.06
CA ALA A 189 -31.70 48.61 24.75
C ALA A 189 -31.36 47.14 24.44
N ARG A 190 -30.14 46.68 24.75
CA ARG A 190 -29.75 45.26 24.57
C ARG A 190 -30.58 44.32 25.42
N TRP A 191 -30.88 44.70 26.67
CA TRP A 191 -31.70 43.88 27.57
C TRP A 191 -33.14 43.79 27.06
N CYS A 192 -33.74 44.89 26.61
CA CYS A 192 -35.09 44.90 26.03
C CYS A 192 -35.20 44.14 24.70
N THR A 193 -34.11 43.95 23.95
CA THR A 193 -34.12 43.16 22.70
C THR A 193 -33.91 41.66 22.91
N ASN A 194 -33.41 41.26 24.09
CA ASN A 194 -33.13 39.86 24.43
C ASN A 194 -34.25 39.20 25.26
N GLU A 195 -35.32 39.94 25.57
CA GLU A 195 -36.57 39.47 26.18
C GLU A 195 -37.59 39.08 25.11
#